data_AF-A0A4R7VUZ0-F1
#
_entry.id   AF-A0A4R7VUZ0-F1
#
_cell.length_a   1.000
_cell.length_b   1.000
_cell.length_c   1.000
_cell.angle_alpha   90.00
_cell.angle_beta   90.00
_cell.angle_gamma   90.00
#
_symmetry.space_group_name_H-M   'P 1'
#
loop_
_entity.id
_entity.type
_entity.pdbx_description
1 polymer ?
#
loop_
_entity_poly.entity_id
_entity_poly.type
_entity_poly.pdbx_seq_one_letter_code
_entity_poly.pdbx_strand_id
1 'polypeptide(L)' 'MTEIRNGVSADDLPGAAWRKSSYSGAVGNCVELSWLGERAGVRNSRDPHGPVLVLPTCSLKSFVSDAVTA' A
#
# COMPACT_ATOMS: atom_id res chain seq x y z
N MET A 1 -18.05 -1.46 -11.30
CA MET A 1 -16.77 -2.14 -11.58
C MET A 1 -15.69 -1.10 -11.37
N THR A 2 -15.14 -1.01 -10.16
CA THR A 2 -14.25 0.09 -9.79
C THR A 2 -12.88 -0.15 -10.41
N GLU A 3 -12.37 0.84 -11.15
CA GLU A 3 -11.06 0.75 -11.78
C GLU A 3 -9.97 0.96 -10.73
N ILE A 4 -9.08 -0.03 -10.60
CA ILE A 4 -7.92 0.08 -9.73
C ILE A 4 -6.91 1.02 -10.38
N ARG A 5 -6.79 2.25 -9.86
CA ARG A 5 -5.84 3.27 -10.31
C ARG A 5 -5.22 4.00 -9.11
N ASN A 6 -4.16 4.76 -9.36
CA ASN A 6 -3.58 5.63 -8.34
C ASN A 6 -4.61 6.65 -7.83
N GLY A 7 -4.68 6.79 -6.51
CA GLY A 7 -5.59 7.70 -5.83
C GLY A 7 -7.01 7.15 -5.63
N VAL A 8 -7.26 5.88 -5.95
CA VAL A 8 -8.52 5.20 -5.58
C VAL A 8 -8.66 5.16 -4.06
N SER A 9 -9.90 5.27 -3.54
CA SER A 9 -10.16 5.13 -2.11
C SER A 9 -9.80 3.72 -1.65
N ALA A 10 -9.32 3.58 -0.42
CA ALA A 10 -9.11 2.27 0.17
C ALA A 10 -10.42 1.47 0.35
N ASP A 11 -11.57 2.14 0.46
CA ASP A 11 -12.89 1.49 0.56
C ASP A 11 -13.34 0.88 -0.78
N ASP A 12 -12.81 1.41 -1.88
CA ASP A 12 -13.08 0.97 -3.25
C ASP A 12 -12.23 -0.23 -3.68
N LEU A 13 -11.44 -0.79 -2.77
CA LEU A 13 -10.58 -1.96 -2.98
C LEU A 13 -11.13 -3.18 -2.21
N PRO A 14 -12.21 -3.80 -2.71
CA PRO A 14 -12.83 -4.94 -2.02
C PRO A 14 -11.83 -6.11 -1.91
N GLY A 15 -11.74 -6.70 -0.72
CA GLY A 15 -10.84 -7.81 -0.43
C GLY A 15 -9.40 -7.40 -0.08
N ALA A 16 -9.09 -6.10 -0.01
CA ALA A 16 -7.78 -5.62 0.45
C ALA A 16 -7.56 -5.98 1.94
N ALA A 17 -6.67 -6.94 2.18
CA ALA A 17 -6.18 -7.25 3.52
C ALA A 17 -4.99 -6.35 3.86
N TRP A 18 -5.24 -5.28 4.63
CA TRP A 18 -4.23 -4.29 5.00
C TRP A 18 -3.33 -4.77 6.13
N ARG A 19 -2.02 -4.75 5.90
CA ARG A 19 -0.99 -5.04 6.90
C ARG A 19 -0.24 -3.77 7.26
N LYS A 20 -0.31 -3.39 8.53
CA LYS A 20 0.44 -2.28 9.10
C LYS A 20 1.93 -2.63 9.24
N SER A 21 2.81 -1.68 8.95
CA SER A 21 4.25 -1.83 9.19
C SER A 21 4.54 -1.91 10.69
N SER A 22 5.53 -2.73 11.09
CA SER A 22 6.02 -2.80 12.47
C SER A 22 6.72 -1.52 12.93
N TYR A 23 7.17 -0.69 11.98
CA TYR A 23 7.79 0.61 12.25
C TYR A 23 6.76 1.74 12.38
N SER A 24 5.48 1.45 12.15
CA SER A 24 4.41 2.41 12.38
C SER A 24 4.17 2.56 13.88
N GLY A 25 4.57 3.71 14.43
CA GLY A 25 4.42 4.01 15.85
C GLY A 25 3.98 5.45 16.10
N ALA A 26 3.99 5.85 17.38
CA ALA A 26 3.56 7.18 17.81
C ALA A 26 4.35 8.32 17.14
N VAL A 27 5.61 8.07 16.77
CA VAL A 27 6.57 9.08 16.31
C VAL A 27 6.72 9.15 14.78
N GLY A 28 6.05 8.30 13.99
CA GLY A 28 6.03 8.45 12.52
C GLY A 28 6.04 7.14 11.71
N ASN A 29 6.12 7.30 10.38
CA ASN A 29 6.21 6.21 9.37
C ASN A 29 5.02 5.23 9.35
N CYS A 30 3.81 5.78 9.43
CA CYS A 30 2.55 5.03 9.42
C CYS A 30 2.15 4.61 8.00
N VAL A 31 2.59 3.44 7.57
CA VAL A 31 2.24 2.87 6.26
C VAL A 31 1.58 1.50 6.42
N GLU A 32 0.59 1.22 5.58
CA GLU A 32 -0.02 -0.09 5.44
C GLU A 32 0.06 -0.55 3.99
N LEU A 33 0.19 -1.86 3.81
CA LEU A 33 0.32 -2.50 2.50
C LEU A 33 -0.73 -3.58 2.33
N SER A 34 -1.24 -3.74 1.10
CA SER A 34 -2.11 -4.85 0.73
C SER A 34 -1.78 -5.39 -0.65
N TRP A 35 -2.00 -6.69 -0.84
CA TRP A 35 -1.87 -7.36 -2.14
C TRP A 35 -3.22 -7.36 -2.84
N LEU A 36 -3.25 -6.89 -4.09
CA LEU A 36 -4.44 -6.70 -4.92
C LEU A 36 -4.31 -7.52 -6.22
N GLY A 37 -3.79 -8.74 -6.12
CA GLY A 37 -3.39 -9.57 -7.27
C GLY A 37 -2.02 -9.19 -7.82
N GLU A 38 -1.94 -8.82 -9.10
CA GLU A 38 -0.68 -8.37 -9.75
C GLU A 38 -0.25 -6.95 -9.34
N ARG A 39 -1.02 -6.32 -8.46
CA ARG A 39 -0.78 -4.99 -7.92
C ARG A 39 -0.63 -5.04 -6.40
N ALA A 40 0.05 -4.04 -5.87
CA ALA A 40 0.12 -3.74 -4.45
C ALA A 40 -0.48 -2.36 -4.19
N GLY A 41 -1.19 -2.23 -3.08
CA GLY A 41 -1.69 -0.97 -2.56
C GLY A 41 -0.85 -0.53 -1.36
N VAL A 42 -0.47 0.74 -1.31
CA VAL A 42 0.19 1.38 -0.17
C VAL A 42 -0.65 2.57 0.27
N ARG A 43 -0.97 2.65 1.57
CA ARG A 43 -1.74 3.76 2.15
C ARG A 43 -1.13 4.26 3.45
N ASN A 44 -1.54 5.47 3.85
CA ASN A 44 -1.21 6.04 5.15
C ASN A 44 -2.08 5.41 6.24
N SER A 45 -1.48 4.82 7.29
CA SER A 45 -2.27 4.22 8.37
C SER A 45 -3.12 5.21 9.16
N ARG A 46 -2.79 6.51 9.10
CA ARG A 46 -3.56 7.58 9.76
C ARG A 46 -4.77 8.03 8.92
N ASP A 47 -4.86 7.58 7.68
CA ASP A 47 -5.97 7.85 6.78
C ASP A 47 -6.43 6.55 6.11
N PRO A 48 -7.08 5.64 6.88
CA PRO A 48 -7.44 4.31 6.41
C PRO A 48 -8.46 4.33 5.27
N HIS A 49 -9.25 5.38 5.11
CA HIS A 49 -10.21 5.54 4.00
C HIS A 49 -9.65 6.40 2.86
N GLY A 50 -8.41 6.86 3.00
CA GLY A 50 -7.75 7.77 2.09
C GLY A 50 -7.35 7.16 0.75
N PRO A 51 -6.69 7.97 -0.09
CA PRO A 51 -6.20 7.54 -1.39
C PRO A 51 -5.09 6.51 -1.27
N VAL A 52 -5.12 5.52 -2.16
CA VAL A 52 -4.15 4.44 -2.24
C VAL A 52 -3.18 4.66 -3.40
N LEU A 53 -1.88 4.52 -3.12
CA LEU A 53 -0.87 4.36 -4.16
C LEU A 53 -0.91 2.91 -4.65
N VAL A 54 -1.17 2.71 -5.94
CA VAL A 54 -1.26 1.39 -6.55
C VAL A 54 -0.13 1.20 -7.56
N LEU A 55 0.63 0.13 -7.37
CA LEU A 55 1.79 -0.17 -8.21
C LEU A 55 1.83 -1.66 -8.56
N PRO A 56 2.45 -2.05 -9.69
CA PRO A 56 2.67 -3.45 -9.99
C PRO A 56 3.48 -4.12 -8.87
N THR A 57 3.11 -5.34 -8.51
CA THR A 57 3.81 -6.11 -7.46
C THR A 57 5.29 -6.30 -7.79
N CYS A 58 5.64 -6.47 -9.06
CA CYS A 58 7.04 -6.57 -9.50
C CYS A 58 7.83 -5.28 -9.25
N SER A 59 7.22 -4.12 -9.51
CA SER A 59 7.85 -2.82 -9.26
C SER A 59 8.08 -2.57 -7.78
N LEU A 60 7.09 -2.90 -6.94
CA LEU A 60 7.25 -2.82 -5.48
C LEU A 60 8.38 -3.73 -4.99
N LYS A 61 8.45 -4.98 -5.47
CA LYS A 61 9.51 -5.92 -5.11
C LYS A 61 10.89 -5.39 -5.48
N SER A 62 11.05 -4.89 -6.72
CA SER A 62 12.33 -4.30 -7.16
C SER A 62 12.73 -3.13 -6.27
N PHE A 63 11.80 -2.22 -6.00
CA PHE A 63 12.05 -1.07 -5.12
C PHE A 63 12.52 -1.50 -3.73
N VAL A 64 11.85 -2.48 -3.12
CA VAL A 64 12.23 -2.98 -1.80
C VAL A 64 13.59 -3.69 -1.83
N SER A 65 13.86 -4.49 -2.87
CA SER A 65 15.16 -5.14 -3.04
C SER A 65 16.31 -4.14 -3.14
N ASP A 66 16.13 -3.07 -3.91
CA ASP A 66 17.10 -1.98 -4.01
C ASP A 66 17.26 -1.26 -2.67
N ALA A 67 16.16 -0.96 -1.98
CA ALA A 67 16.16 -0.24 -0.70
C ALA A 67 16.81 -1.03 0.44
N VAL A 68 16.78 -2.37 0.41
CA VAL A 68 17.45 -3.23 1.41
C VAL A 68 18.95 -3.38 1.14
N THR A 69 19.39 -3.10 -0.09
CA THR A 69 20.80 -3.22 -0.48
C THR A 69 21.60 -1.92 -0.26
N ALA A 70 20.90 -0.80 -0.02
CA ALA A 70 21.49 0.52 0.27
C ALA A 70 21.75 0.72 1.77
#